data_AF-A0A536GA74-F1
#
_entry.id   AF-A0A536GA74-F1
#
_cell.length_a   1.000
_cell.length_b   1.000
_cell.length_c   1.000
_cell.angle_alpha   90.00
_cell.angle_beta   90.00
_cell.angle_gamma   90.00
#
_symmetry.space_group_name_H-M   'P 1'
#
loop_
_entity.id
_entity.type
_entity.pdbx_description
1 polymer ?
#
loop_
_entity_poly.entity_id
_entity_poly.type
_entity_poly.pdbx_seq_one_letter_code
_entity_poly.pdbx_strand_id
1 'polypeptide(L)'
;MPLFRGKDSHGARGVPVLAAGERYGRGLPVQRPARRRAGETIRVDQSVSDRILQGRSRTVNRKLIDLVEFLFSKNAGPYLITFDVVFKDEATFEMVRRAKVFTKARIAKLFHVPESRILSIHDYPAGRVIKFNLVRDISSGDFGDRSVFGSQMWAPLISLEVPAERS
;
A
#
# COMPACT_ATOMS: atom_id res chain seq x y z
N MET A 1 -36.26 -24.29 -38.61
CA MET A 1 -36.36 -22.89 -39.07
C MET A 1 -35.71 -22.01 -38.01
N PRO A 2 -34.67 -21.25 -38.38
CA PRO A 2 -34.92 -19.88 -38.80
C PRO A 2 -34.35 -19.56 -40.19
N LEU A 3 -35.03 -18.65 -40.84
CA LEU A 3 -34.84 -18.15 -42.19
C LEU A 3 -34.07 -16.82 -42.17
N PHE A 4 -33.17 -16.70 -43.13
CA PHE A 4 -32.74 -15.51 -43.88
C PHE A 4 -31.70 -14.52 -43.34
N ARG A 5 -30.96 -14.09 -44.37
CA ARG A 5 -29.66 -13.44 -44.49
C ARG A 5 -29.89 -12.16 -45.31
N GLY A 6 -29.09 -11.13 -45.03
CA GLY A 6 -28.77 -9.97 -45.90
C GLY A 6 -27.67 -9.18 -45.18
N LYS A 7 -26.42 -8.92 -45.64
CA LYS A 7 -25.86 -8.61 -46.97
C LYS A 7 -26.59 -7.43 -47.63
N ASP A 8 -26.01 -6.30 -48.02
CA ASP A 8 -24.62 -5.84 -48.30
C ASP A 8 -24.59 -4.29 -48.15
N SER A 9 -23.53 -3.65 -47.63
CA SER A 9 -22.40 -2.97 -48.31
C SER A 9 -22.61 -1.51 -48.81
N HIS A 10 -21.47 -0.78 -48.87
CA HIS A 10 -21.18 0.58 -49.37
C HIS A 10 -21.10 1.66 -48.27
N GLY A 11 -20.03 2.43 -48.10
CA GLY A 11 -18.79 2.58 -48.86
C GLY A 11 -18.13 3.93 -48.50
N ALA A 12 -16.81 4.00 -48.73
CA ALA A 12 -15.98 5.21 -48.75
C ALA A 12 -15.58 5.75 -47.35
N ARG A 13 -14.33 6.15 -47.04
CA ARG A 13 -13.11 6.46 -47.79
C ARG A 13 -11.90 6.16 -46.89
N GLY A 14 -10.83 5.64 -47.47
CA GLY A 14 -9.55 5.54 -46.78
C GLY A 14 -8.92 6.91 -46.50
N VAL A 15 -8.05 6.98 -45.50
CA VAL A 15 -6.61 7.27 -45.64
C VAL A 15 -5.91 6.70 -44.38
N PRO A 16 -4.83 5.91 -44.51
CA PRO A 16 -3.92 5.70 -43.39
C PRO A 16 -3.09 6.99 -43.23
N VAL A 17 -3.30 7.75 -42.15
CA VAL A 17 -2.41 8.87 -41.85
C VAL A 17 -1.22 8.34 -41.05
N LEU A 18 -0.37 7.60 -41.76
CA LEU A 18 1.01 7.35 -41.43
C LEU A 18 1.83 8.29 -42.34
N ALA A 19 1.87 9.58 -41.98
CA ALA A 19 2.78 10.57 -42.54
C ALA A 19 2.70 11.88 -41.75
N ALA A 20 3.43 11.94 -40.64
CA ALA A 20 3.97 13.17 -40.09
C ALA A 20 5.34 12.75 -39.52
N GLY A 21 6.32 12.55 -40.40
CA GLY A 21 7.12 13.65 -40.88
C GLY A 21 8.29 13.80 -39.91
N GLU A 22 9.46 13.34 -40.34
CA GLU A 22 10.73 13.66 -39.70
C GLU A 22 10.84 15.17 -39.52
N ARG A 23 10.47 15.63 -38.32
CA ARG A 23 10.97 16.87 -37.80
C ARG A 23 12.00 16.47 -36.76
N TYR A 24 13.25 16.35 -37.21
CA TYR A 24 14.39 16.58 -36.35
C TYR A 24 14.16 17.94 -35.68
N GLY A 25 13.55 17.92 -34.49
CA GLY A 25 13.40 19.09 -33.66
C GLY A 25 14.79 19.68 -33.45
N ARG A 26 14.91 21.00 -33.64
CA ARG A 26 16.11 21.73 -33.27
C ARG A 26 16.55 21.26 -31.88
N GLY A 27 17.73 20.65 -31.81
CA GLY A 27 18.28 20.17 -30.55
C GLY A 27 18.25 21.28 -29.51
N LEU A 28 17.91 20.94 -28.28
CA LEU A 28 18.07 21.84 -27.14
C LEU A 28 19.52 22.30 -27.10
N PRO A 29 19.80 23.61 -26.95
CA PRO A 29 21.17 24.07 -26.79
C PRO A 29 21.74 23.45 -25.51
N VAL A 30 22.69 22.54 -25.66
CA VAL A 30 23.46 21.99 -24.55
C VAL A 30 24.31 23.14 -24.00
N GLN A 31 23.91 23.69 -22.85
CA GLN A 31 24.73 24.64 -22.12
C GLN A 31 26.07 23.98 -21.81
N ARG A 32 27.17 24.56 -22.30
CA ARG A 32 28.51 24.11 -21.93
C ARG A 32 28.71 24.44 -20.45
N PRO A 33 29.03 23.47 -19.58
CA PRO A 33 29.39 23.80 -18.21
C PRO A 33 30.62 24.70 -18.23
N ALA A 34 30.63 25.70 -17.34
CA ALA A 34 31.77 26.59 -17.19
C ALA A 34 33.06 25.76 -17.04
N ARG A 35 34.07 26.02 -17.89
CA ARG A 35 35.37 25.36 -17.79
C ARG A 35 35.94 25.69 -16.40
N ARG A 36 36.05 24.67 -15.55
CA ARG A 36 36.74 24.78 -14.26
C ARG A 36 38.17 25.22 -14.51
N ARG A 37 38.64 26.21 -13.75
CA ARG A 37 40.06 26.58 -13.76
C ARG A 37 40.86 25.38 -13.25
N ALA A 38 41.88 24.98 -14.00
CA ALA A 38 42.82 23.96 -13.57
C ALA A 38 43.49 24.45 -12.27
N GLY A 39 43.29 23.69 -11.18
CA GLY A 39 43.82 24.01 -9.84
C GLY A 39 42.78 24.34 -8.78
N GLU A 40 41.49 24.45 -9.13
CA GLU A 40 40.43 24.69 -8.14
C GLU A 40 40.00 23.38 -7.47
N THR A 41 40.71 23.01 -6.41
CA THR A 41 40.34 21.88 -5.56
C THR A 41 39.08 22.26 -4.77
N ILE A 42 37.98 21.54 -4.99
CA ILE A 42 36.79 21.66 -4.15
C ILE A 42 37.21 21.29 -2.73
N ARG A 43 37.23 22.25 -1.82
CA ARG A 43 37.25 21.96 -0.38
C ARG A 43 35.86 21.42 -0.03
N VAL A 44 35.78 20.10 0.09
CA VAL A 44 34.59 19.44 0.61
C VAL A 44 34.47 19.86 2.07
N ASP A 45 33.48 20.69 2.36
CA ASP A 45 33.13 21.02 3.74
C ASP A 45 32.66 19.74 4.43
N GLN A 46 33.43 19.25 5.41
CA GLN A 46 33.11 18.04 6.12
C GLN A 46 31.76 18.12 6.84
N SER A 47 31.30 19.32 7.22
CA SER A 47 29.97 19.51 7.80
C SER A 47 28.82 19.32 6.78
N VAL A 48 29.08 19.55 5.49
CA VAL A 48 28.15 19.26 4.40
C VAL A 48 28.12 17.76 4.12
N SER A 49 29.27 17.08 4.16
CA SER A 49 29.34 15.62 4.12
C SER A 49 28.59 14.99 5.29
N ASP A 50 28.79 15.49 6.51
CA ASP A 50 28.09 15.02 7.70
C ASP A 50 26.59 15.30 7.62
N ARG A 51 26.14 16.43 7.07
CA ARG A 51 24.70 16.71 6.85
C ARG A 51 24.07 15.88 5.74
N ILE A 52 24.83 15.50 4.71
CA ILE A 52 24.37 14.58 3.66
C ILE A 52 24.27 13.15 4.21
N LEU A 53 25.19 12.75 5.10
CA LEU A 53 25.20 11.45 5.77
C LEU A 53 24.18 11.37 6.92
N GLN A 54 23.90 12.49 7.61
CA GLN A 54 22.87 12.62 8.65
C GLN A 54 21.47 12.93 8.07
N GLY A 55 21.38 13.25 6.79
CA GLY A 55 20.19 13.72 6.11
C GLY A 55 19.35 12.61 5.49
N ARG A 56 18.41 12.08 6.28
CA ARG A 56 17.30 11.17 5.93
C ARG A 56 17.71 9.69 5.82
N SER A 57 17.60 8.99 6.96
CA SER A 57 16.94 7.69 6.92
C SER A 57 15.58 7.93 6.24
N ARG A 58 15.48 7.61 4.95
CA ARG A 58 14.27 7.84 4.16
C ARG A 58 13.26 6.79 4.62
N THR A 59 12.41 7.17 5.57
CA THR A 59 11.24 6.38 5.91
C THR A 59 10.38 6.24 4.66
N VAL A 60 10.14 5.00 4.25
CA VAL A 60 9.27 4.63 3.14
C VAL A 60 8.03 3.93 3.71
N ASN A 61 6.84 4.31 3.22
CA ASN A 61 5.63 3.60 3.59
C ASN A 61 5.54 2.29 2.81
N ARG A 62 5.41 1.18 3.52
CA ARG A 62 5.11 -0.15 2.95
C ARG A 62 3.68 -0.54 3.27
N LYS A 63 3.03 -1.30 2.38
CA LYS A 63 1.70 -1.85 2.67
C LYS A 63 1.84 -3.03 3.63
N LEU A 64 0.88 -3.17 4.55
CA LEU A 64 0.88 -4.25 5.52
C LEU A 64 0.92 -5.63 4.86
N ILE A 65 0.23 -5.80 3.73
CA ILE A 65 0.18 -7.08 3.01
C ILE A 65 1.56 -7.59 2.58
N ASP A 66 2.52 -6.69 2.35
CA ASP A 66 3.88 -7.04 1.94
C ASP A 66 4.74 -7.51 3.12
N LEU A 67 4.30 -7.25 4.36
CA LEU A 67 5.01 -7.49 5.61
C LEU A 67 4.52 -8.75 6.35
N VAL A 68 3.35 -9.26 5.98
CA VAL A 68 2.67 -10.36 6.68
C VAL A 68 2.91 -11.69 5.98
N GLU A 69 3.00 -12.75 6.77
CA GLU A 69 2.96 -14.14 6.30
C GLU A 69 1.50 -14.59 6.13
N PHE A 70 0.69 -14.33 7.17
CA PHE A 70 -0.73 -14.63 7.17
C PHE A 70 -1.52 -13.44 7.70
N LEU A 71 -2.63 -13.15 7.05
CA LEU A 71 -3.59 -12.13 7.46
C LEU A 71 -4.99 -12.71 7.33
N PHE A 72 -5.67 -12.88 8.46
CA PHE A 72 -7.00 -13.45 8.46
C PHE A 72 -7.87 -12.88 9.58
N SER A 73 -9.16 -13.08 9.44
CA SER A 73 -10.16 -12.80 10.46
C SER A 73 -10.94 -14.08 10.77
N LYS A 74 -11.57 -14.13 11.94
CA LYS A 74 -12.40 -15.27 12.36
C LYS A 74 -13.50 -14.83 13.31
N ASN A 75 -14.58 -15.59 13.33
CA ASN A 75 -15.64 -15.41 14.31
C ASN A 75 -15.13 -15.69 15.72
N ALA A 76 -15.50 -14.84 16.68
CA ALA A 76 -15.10 -14.95 18.08
C ALA A 76 -16.32 -14.87 19.01
N GLY A 77 -17.39 -15.59 18.62
CA GLY A 77 -18.69 -15.55 19.26
C GLY A 77 -19.69 -14.68 18.48
N PRO A 78 -20.93 -14.55 18.99
CA PRO A 78 -22.02 -13.93 18.24
C PRO A 78 -21.75 -12.46 17.87
N TYR A 79 -21.02 -11.72 18.71
CA TYR A 79 -20.86 -10.28 18.56
C TYR A 79 -19.43 -9.83 18.23
N LEU A 80 -18.49 -10.75 18.04
CA LEU A 80 -17.07 -10.41 17.90
C LEU A 80 -16.43 -11.06 16.69
N ILE A 81 -15.54 -10.31 16.05
CA ILE A 81 -14.60 -10.80 15.05
C ILE A 81 -13.18 -10.54 15.56
N THR A 82 -12.36 -11.58 15.56
CA THR A 82 -10.93 -11.47 15.85
C THR A 82 -10.13 -11.42 14.56
N PHE A 83 -9.12 -10.57 14.54
CA PHE A 83 -8.16 -10.44 13.45
C PHE A 83 -6.79 -10.87 13.93
N ASP A 84 -6.09 -11.62 13.08
CA ASP A 84 -4.74 -12.09 13.32
C ASP A 84 -3.84 -11.61 12.18
N VAL A 85 -2.84 -10.80 12.54
CA VAL A 85 -1.83 -10.26 11.64
C VAL A 85 -0.50 -10.92 11.99
N VAL A 86 -0.12 -11.94 11.23
CA VAL A 86 1.09 -12.75 11.46
C VAL A 86 2.21 -12.27 10.54
N PHE A 87 3.38 -11.93 11.08
CA PHE A 87 4.48 -11.37 10.30
C PHE A 87 5.48 -12.43 9.82
N LYS A 88 6.15 -12.14 8.70
CA LYS A 88 7.11 -13.03 8.03
C LYS A 88 8.31 -13.41 8.90
N ASP A 89 8.80 -12.43 9.66
CA ASP A 89 10.01 -12.53 10.49
C ASP A 89 9.92 -11.62 11.72
N GLU A 90 10.77 -11.91 12.71
CA GLU A 90 10.81 -11.19 13.99
C GLU A 90 11.18 -9.71 13.80
N ALA A 91 12.10 -9.41 12.87
CA ALA A 91 12.55 -8.04 12.63
C ALA A 91 11.42 -7.19 12.03
N THR A 92 10.63 -7.75 11.11
CA THR A 92 9.44 -7.12 10.55
C THR A 92 8.37 -6.90 11.61
N PHE A 93 8.10 -7.89 12.47
CA PHE A 93 7.17 -7.73 13.59
C PHE A 93 7.60 -6.59 14.53
N GLU A 94 8.85 -6.59 14.98
CA GLU A 94 9.36 -5.55 15.88
C GLU A 94 9.39 -4.17 15.23
N MET A 95 9.70 -4.08 13.93
CA MET A 95 9.59 -2.82 13.18
C MET A 95 8.15 -2.28 13.21
N VAL A 96 7.15 -3.12 12.92
CA VAL A 96 5.73 -2.73 12.90
C VAL A 96 5.24 -2.36 14.29
N ARG A 97 5.64 -3.13 15.31
CA ARG A 97 5.33 -2.87 16.73
C ARG A 97 5.85 -1.51 17.17
N ARG A 98 7.11 -1.19 16.87
CA ARG A 98 7.72 0.11 17.16
C ARG A 98 7.06 1.26 16.41
N ALA A 99 6.59 1.03 15.18
CA ALA A 99 5.88 2.03 14.39
C ALA A 99 4.50 2.39 14.96
N LYS A 100 3.95 1.60 15.91
CA LYS A 100 2.68 1.86 16.61
C LYS A 100 1.51 2.18 15.66
N VAL A 101 1.45 1.48 14.53
CA VAL A 101 0.43 1.72 13.49
C VAL A 101 -0.92 1.10 13.82
N PHE A 102 -0.95 0.10 14.69
CA PHE A 102 -2.17 -0.55 15.19
C PHE A 102 -2.72 0.20 16.39
N THR A 103 -3.49 1.26 16.12
CA THR A 103 -4.23 2.01 17.16
C THR A 103 -5.73 1.88 16.94
N LYS A 104 -6.53 2.03 18.01
CA LYS A 104 -8.00 1.99 17.91
C LYS A 104 -8.50 2.99 16.86
N ALA A 105 -8.04 4.23 16.89
CA ALA A 105 -8.35 5.26 15.90
C ALA A 105 -8.08 4.85 14.45
N ARG A 106 -6.89 4.31 14.17
CA ARG A 106 -6.52 3.92 12.80
C ARG A 106 -7.32 2.72 12.30
N ILE A 107 -7.51 1.71 13.14
CA ILE A 107 -8.30 0.52 12.80
C ILE A 107 -9.77 0.92 12.63
N ALA A 108 -10.34 1.70 13.54
CA ALA A 108 -11.72 2.16 13.47
C ALA A 108 -12.00 2.94 12.18
N LYS A 109 -11.09 3.85 11.81
CA LYS A 109 -11.15 4.58 10.53
C LYS A 109 -11.10 3.64 9.32
N LEU A 110 -10.24 2.62 9.35
CA LEU A 110 -10.07 1.65 8.26
C LEU A 110 -11.30 0.78 8.06
N PHE A 111 -11.99 0.43 9.14
CA PHE A 111 -13.21 -0.38 9.14
C PHE A 111 -14.51 0.46 9.07
N HIS A 112 -14.41 1.78 9.04
CA HIS A 112 -15.54 2.71 9.06
C HIS A 112 -16.50 2.50 10.25
N VAL A 113 -15.93 2.29 11.45
CA VAL A 113 -16.65 2.07 12.71
C VAL A 113 -16.22 3.08 13.77
N PRO A 114 -17.01 3.33 14.83
CA PRO A 114 -16.54 4.09 15.98
C PRO A 114 -15.44 3.34 16.74
N GLU A 115 -14.51 4.08 17.36
CA GLU A 115 -13.40 3.50 18.13
C GLU A 115 -13.85 2.58 19.27
N SER A 116 -15.03 2.83 19.83
CA SER A 116 -15.64 2.01 20.90
C SER A 116 -15.86 0.55 20.48
N ARG A 117 -15.90 0.25 19.18
CA ARG A 117 -16.02 -1.12 18.67
C ARG A 117 -14.70 -1.87 18.56
N ILE A 118 -13.56 -1.18 18.68
CA ILE A 118 -12.26 -1.85 18.77
C ILE A 118 -12.01 -2.16 20.24
N LEU A 119 -12.31 -3.38 20.67
CA LEU A 119 -12.25 -3.73 22.09
C LEU A 119 -10.82 -3.82 22.59
N SER A 120 -9.99 -4.56 21.85
CA SER A 120 -8.61 -4.79 22.24
C SER A 120 -7.69 -4.91 21.04
N ILE A 121 -6.42 -4.57 21.27
CA ILE A 121 -5.28 -4.76 20.36
C ILE A 121 -4.17 -5.29 21.25
N HIS A 122 -3.58 -6.43 20.88
CA HIS A 122 -2.56 -7.11 21.66
C HIS A 122 -1.44 -7.61 20.76
N ASP A 123 -0.21 -7.44 21.23
CA ASP A 123 0.98 -7.97 20.61
C ASP A 123 1.31 -9.34 21.24
N TYR A 124 1.60 -10.33 20.41
CA TYR A 124 2.02 -11.67 20.81
C TYR A 124 3.38 -11.99 20.18
N PRO A 125 4.50 -11.58 20.81
CA PRO A 125 5.84 -11.71 20.25
C PRO A 125 6.22 -13.15 19.89
N ALA A 126 5.91 -14.13 20.74
CA ALA A 126 6.25 -15.54 20.51
C ALA A 126 5.69 -16.10 19.19
N GLY A 127 4.59 -15.53 18.68
CA GLY A 127 4.01 -15.90 17.38
C GLY A 127 4.22 -14.86 16.27
N ARG A 128 4.89 -13.73 16.55
CA ARG A 128 4.96 -12.56 15.66
C ARG A 128 3.56 -12.13 15.21
N VAL A 129 2.63 -11.98 16.16
CA VAL A 129 1.23 -11.68 15.86
C VAL A 129 0.81 -10.37 16.51
N ILE A 130 0.12 -9.52 15.75
CA ILE A 130 -0.74 -8.48 16.31
C ILE A 130 -2.18 -8.94 16.13
N LYS A 131 -2.93 -9.01 17.24
CA LYS A 131 -4.32 -9.44 17.26
C LYS A 131 -5.21 -8.32 17.74
N PHE A 132 -6.36 -8.15 17.13
CA PHE A 132 -7.38 -7.23 17.64
C PHE A 132 -8.79 -7.79 17.49
N ASN A 133 -9.70 -7.23 18.29
CA ASN A 133 -11.11 -7.64 18.32
C ASN A 133 -12.03 -6.48 17.95
N LEU A 134 -12.95 -6.75 17.01
CA LEU A 134 -13.97 -5.83 16.52
C LEU A 134 -15.36 -6.32 16.94
N VAL A 135 -16.18 -5.41 17.47
CA VAL A 135 -17.61 -5.66 17.71
C VAL A 135 -18.39 -5.61 16.41
N ARG A 136 -19.24 -6.61 16.19
CA ARG A 136 -20.12 -6.73 15.03
C ARG A 136 -21.33 -5.82 15.17
N ASP A 137 -21.84 -5.33 14.03
CA ASP A 137 -23.14 -4.66 13.95
C ASP A 137 -24.31 -5.60 14.22
N ILE A 138 -24.24 -6.78 13.60
CA ILE A 138 -25.28 -7.81 13.59
C ILE A 138 -24.66 -9.08 14.15
N SER A 139 -25.43 -9.74 15.03
CA SER A 139 -25.02 -11.02 15.60
C SER A 139 -24.75 -12.04 14.48
N SER A 140 -23.73 -12.87 14.66
CA SER A 140 -23.39 -13.95 13.74
C SER A 140 -24.61 -14.84 13.47
N GLY A 141 -24.99 -14.97 12.19
CA GLY A 141 -26.11 -15.81 11.76
C GLY A 141 -27.50 -15.19 11.92
N ASP A 142 -27.60 -13.96 12.39
CA ASP A 142 -28.87 -13.23 12.48
C ASP A 142 -29.25 -12.59 11.13
N PHE A 143 -30.51 -12.16 10.99
CA PHE A 143 -30.99 -11.56 9.76
C PHE A 143 -30.17 -10.30 9.40
N GLY A 144 -29.64 -10.28 8.18
CA GLY A 144 -28.78 -9.21 7.69
C GLY A 144 -27.28 -9.41 7.95
N ASP A 145 -26.87 -10.49 8.64
CA ASP A 145 -25.47 -10.83 8.74
C ASP A 145 -24.88 -11.19 7.37
N ARG A 146 -23.82 -10.47 6.98
CA ARG A 146 -23.15 -10.61 5.69
C ARG A 146 -22.05 -11.67 5.72
N SER A 147 -21.58 -12.08 6.90
CA SER A 147 -20.49 -13.04 7.04
C SER A 147 -20.55 -13.76 8.38
N VAL A 148 -21.27 -14.88 8.41
CA VAL A 148 -21.44 -15.72 9.62
C VAL A 148 -20.08 -16.08 10.24
N PHE A 149 -19.15 -16.58 9.45
CA PHE A 149 -17.83 -16.96 9.95
C PHE A 149 -16.86 -15.79 10.15
N GLY A 150 -17.17 -14.59 9.64
CA GLY A 150 -16.30 -13.42 9.72
C GLY A 150 -14.96 -13.57 8.98
N SER A 151 -14.73 -14.64 8.22
CA SER A 151 -13.42 -15.00 7.65
C SER A 151 -12.95 -14.12 6.49
N GLN A 152 -13.83 -13.29 5.93
CA GLN A 152 -13.55 -12.43 4.77
C GLN A 152 -13.40 -10.94 5.15
N MET A 153 -13.40 -10.61 6.44
CA MET A 153 -13.45 -9.23 6.91
C MET A 153 -12.07 -8.57 7.01
N TRP A 154 -10.97 -9.31 6.82
CA TRP A 154 -9.59 -8.81 6.95
C TRP A 154 -9.14 -7.87 5.82
N ALA A 155 -9.85 -7.85 4.68
CA ALA A 155 -9.45 -7.12 3.47
C ALA A 155 -9.06 -5.64 3.68
N PRO A 156 -9.73 -4.84 4.55
CA PRO A 156 -9.32 -3.45 4.79
C PRO A 156 -7.88 -3.30 5.27
N LEU A 157 -7.32 -4.30 5.95
CA LEU A 157 -5.95 -4.27 6.47
C LEU A 157 -4.88 -4.30 5.36
N ILE A 158 -5.20 -4.75 4.14
CA ILE A 158 -4.26 -4.84 3.02
C ILE A 158 -3.64 -3.47 2.70
N SER A 159 -4.44 -2.41 2.78
CA SER A 159 -4.02 -1.04 2.42
C SER A 159 -3.41 -0.26 3.58
N LEU A 160 -3.29 -0.86 4.77
CA LEU A 160 -2.68 -0.20 5.92
C LEU A 160 -1.20 0.08 5.66
N GLU A 161 -0.81 1.35 5.71
CA GLU A 161 0.58 1.76 5.52
C GLU A 161 1.38 1.72 6.83
N VAL A 162 2.56 1.13 6.75
CA VAL A 162 3.55 1.05 7.82
C VAL A 162 4.79 1.85 7.43
N PRO A 163 5.19 2.87 8.21
CA PRO A 163 6.48 3.53 8.05
C PRO A 163 7.61 2.52 8.29
N ALA A 164 8.48 2.34 7.30
CA ALA A 164 9.63 1.44 7.38
C ALA A 164 10.92 2.17 7.00
N GLU A 165 12.03 1.78 7.61
CA GLU A 165 13.35 2.24 7.19
C GLU A 165 13.77 1.51 5.92
N ARG A 166 14.49 2.21 5.04
CA ARG A 166 15.02 1.63 3.81
C ARG A 166 16.29 0.84 4.17
N SER A 167 16.23 -0.48 4.03
CA SER A 167 17.40 -1.37 4.12
C SER A 167 18.37 -1.15 2.96
#